data_AF-A0A3M8AMX1-F1
#
_entry.id   AF-A0A3M8AMX1-F1
#
_cell.length_a   1.000
_cell.length_b   1.000
_cell.length_c   1.000
_cell.angle_alpha   90.00
_cell.angle_beta   90.00
_cell.angle_gamma   90.00
#
_symmetry.space_group_name_H-M   'P 1'
#
loop_
_entity.id
_entity.type
_entity.pdbx_description
1 polymer ?
#
loop_
_entity_poly.entity_id
_entity_poly.type
_entity_poly.pdbx_seq_one_letter_code
_entity_poly.pdbx_strand_id
1 'polypeptide(L)'
;MNIEILGEEDFKHYKAIRDGYFVIIDTTRRLIHTTGCSDVNISSFRVKVLENTGKNGRYYFTDDLVEGRETFRAEKCKNCRPK
;
A
#
# COMPACT_ATOMS: atom_id res chain seq x y z
N MET A 1 6.29 -7.61 9.65
CA MET A 1 5.75 -6.52 10.51
C MET A 1 5.00 -5.54 9.62
N ASN A 2 3.80 -5.09 10.02
CA ASN A 2 3.00 -4.17 9.20
C ASN A 2 3.02 -2.75 9.79
N ILE A 3 3.29 -1.75 8.95
CA ILE A 3 3.41 -0.33 9.35
C ILE A 3 2.32 0.48 8.64
N GLU A 4 1.45 1.16 9.38
CA GLU A 4 0.48 2.08 8.79
C GLU A 4 1.16 3.37 8.32
N ILE A 5 0.86 3.81 7.11
CA ILE A 5 1.45 5.02 6.51
C ILE A 5 0.47 6.18 6.67
N LEU A 6 0.85 7.16 7.48
CA LEU A 6 0.00 8.30 7.84
C LEU A 6 0.47 9.62 7.22
N GLY A 7 1.69 9.66 6.67
CA GLY A 7 2.30 10.86 6.12
C GLY A 7 2.90 10.64 4.74
N GLU A 8 3.09 11.74 4.01
CA GLU A 8 3.73 11.73 2.70
C GLU A 8 5.22 11.37 2.76
N GLU A 9 5.90 11.74 3.83
CA GLU A 9 7.32 11.45 4.03
C GLU A 9 7.53 9.94 4.20
N ASP A 10 6.71 9.30 5.04
CA ASP A 10 6.68 7.85 5.19
C ASP A 10 6.36 7.16 3.87
N PHE A 11 5.33 7.64 3.14
CA PHE A 11 4.98 7.09 1.84
C PHE A 11 6.19 7.12 0.89
N LYS A 12 6.88 8.26 0.77
CA LYS A 12 8.06 8.41 -0.10
C LYS A 12 9.21 7.52 0.36
N HIS A 13 9.46 7.44 1.67
CA HIS A 13 10.48 6.59 2.25
C HIS A 13 10.26 5.12 1.89
N TYR A 14 9.09 4.58 2.21
CA TYR A 14 8.75 3.18 1.92
C TYR A 14 8.64 2.89 0.42
N LYS A 15 8.20 3.87 -0.38
CA LYS A 15 8.12 3.74 -1.84
C LYS A 15 9.51 3.57 -2.49
N ALA A 16 10.56 4.12 -1.87
CA ALA A 16 11.93 3.98 -2.34
C ALA A 16 12.55 2.60 -2.00
N ILE A 17 11.98 1.86 -1.04
CA ILE A 17 12.45 0.52 -0.66
C ILE A 17 12.09 -0.48 -1.77
N ARG A 18 13.08 -1.17 -2.33
CA ARG A 18 12.87 -2.11 -3.45
C ARG A 18 12.25 -3.45 -3.06
N ASP A 19 12.39 -3.86 -1.82
CA ASP A 19 12.02 -5.21 -1.34
C ASP A 19 10.88 -5.17 -0.32
N GLY A 20 9.89 -4.33 -0.57
CA GLY A 20 8.69 -4.25 0.25
C GLY A 20 7.40 -4.22 -0.57
N TYR A 21 6.31 -4.23 0.17
CA TYR A 21 4.96 -4.27 -0.36
C TYR A 21 4.08 -3.22 0.32
N PHE A 22 3.20 -2.63 -0.48
CA PHE A 22 2.13 -1.78 0.00
C PHE A 22 0.83 -2.55 0.01
N VAL A 23 0.16 -2.57 1.15
CA VAL A 23 -1.22 -3.04 1.25
C VAL A 23 -2.13 -1.83 1.25
N ILE A 24 -3.02 -1.76 0.26
CA ILE A 24 -4.01 -0.71 0.11
C ILE A 24 -5.37 -1.31 0.39
N ILE A 25 -6.03 -0.80 1.42
CA ILE A 25 -7.36 -1.20 1.84
C ILE A 25 -8.29 -0.03 1.55
N ASP A 26 -9.07 -0.13 0.48
CA ASP A 26 -10.13 0.83 0.15
C ASP A 26 -11.50 0.23 0.44
N THR A 27 -12.55 1.04 0.27
CA THR A 27 -13.95 0.64 0.48
C THR A 27 -14.40 -0.53 -0.41
N THR A 28 -13.73 -0.75 -1.55
CA THR A 28 -14.15 -1.73 -2.56
C THR A 28 -13.26 -2.98 -2.60
N ARG A 29 -12.00 -2.87 -2.17
CA ARG A 29 -10.99 -3.93 -2.37
C ARG A 29 -9.80 -3.76 -1.45
N ARG A 30 -9.12 -4.89 -1.23
CA ARG A 30 -7.86 -4.97 -0.48
C ARG A 30 -6.81 -5.56 -1.39
N LEU A 31 -5.80 -4.78 -1.73
CA LEU A 31 -4.78 -5.20 -2.67
C LEU A 31 -3.40 -5.04 -2.05
N ILE A 32 -2.54 -6.02 -2.30
CA ILE A 32 -1.11 -5.93 -2.03
C ILE A 32 -0.36 -5.63 -3.33
N HIS A 33 0.57 -4.69 -3.25
CA HIS A 33 1.33 -4.16 -4.36
C HIS A 33 2.82 -4.21 -4.05
N THR A 34 3.65 -4.45 -5.06
CA THR A 34 5.09 -4.19 -4.95
C THR A 34 5.34 -2.68 -4.83
N THR A 35 6.40 -2.26 -4.13
CA THR A 35 6.79 -0.84 -4.08
C THR A 35 6.98 -0.21 -5.46
N GLY A 36 7.41 -0.96 -6.48
CA GLY A 36 7.53 -0.48 -7.86
C GLY A 36 6.21 -0.32 -8.65
N CYS A 37 5.06 -0.66 -8.07
CA CYS A 37 3.78 -0.61 -8.80
C CYS A 37 3.35 0.83 -9.12
N SER A 38 2.89 1.08 -10.35
CA SER A 38 2.39 2.39 -10.78
C SER A 38 1.09 2.80 -10.10
N ASP A 39 0.26 1.83 -9.69
CA ASP A 39 -0.99 2.11 -8.97
C ASP A 39 -0.74 2.62 -7.55
N VAL A 40 0.44 2.34 -7.00
CA VAL A 40 0.88 2.90 -5.71
C VAL A 40 1.50 4.27 -5.98
N ASN A 41 0.68 5.30 -6.14
CA ASN A 41 1.12 6.66 -6.41
C ASN A 41 0.73 7.64 -5.30
N ILE A 42 1.53 8.68 -5.13
CA ILE A 42 1.37 9.65 -4.03
C ILE A 42 0.07 10.46 -4.15
N SER A 43 -0.39 10.75 -5.36
CA SER A 43 -1.64 11.47 -5.59
C SER A 43 -2.84 10.70 -5.04
N SER A 44 -2.87 9.38 -5.28
CA SER A 44 -3.92 8.49 -4.75
C SER A 44 -3.82 8.34 -3.23
N PHE A 45 -2.61 8.29 -2.69
CA PHE A 45 -2.37 8.27 -1.24
C PHE A 45 -2.92 9.53 -0.57
N ARG A 46 -2.59 10.73 -1.09
CA ARG A 46 -3.07 12.01 -0.55
C ARG A 46 -4.59 12.05 -0.45
N VAL A 47 -5.28 11.73 -1.55
CA VAL A 47 -6.76 11.77 -1.59
C VAL A 47 -7.36 10.79 -0.60
N LYS A 48 -6.85 9.55 -0.54
CA LYS A 48 -7.49 8.46 0.21
C LYS A 48 -7.19 8.52 1.71
N VAL A 49 -5.95 8.82 2.05
CA VAL A 49 -5.44 8.75 3.43
C VAL A 49 -5.49 10.13 4.09
N LEU A 50 -5.00 11.18 3.43
CA LEU A 50 -4.86 12.50 4.06
C LEU A 50 -6.15 13.33 3.95
N GLU A 51 -6.63 13.57 2.72
CA GLU A 51 -7.78 14.46 2.48
C GLU A 51 -9.09 13.85 2.98
N ASN A 52 -9.27 12.54 2.79
CA ASN A 52 -10.44 11.81 3.30
C ASN A 52 -10.24 11.21 4.69
N THR A 53 -9.17 11.59 5.41
CA THR A 53 -8.85 11.10 6.77
C THR A 53 -8.94 9.57 6.91
N GLY A 54 -8.50 8.84 5.88
CA GLY A 54 -8.51 7.38 5.83
C GLY A 54 -9.88 6.73 5.62
N LYS A 55 -10.95 7.50 5.36
CA LYS A 55 -12.31 6.98 5.12
C LYS A 55 -12.42 6.25 3.78
N ASN A 56 -11.66 6.68 2.78
CA ASN A 56 -11.69 6.10 1.44
C ASN A 56 -10.63 5.01 1.26
N GLY A 57 -9.55 5.05 2.02
CA GLY A 57 -8.65 3.91 2.11
C GLY A 57 -7.50 4.13 3.08
N ARG A 58 -6.86 3.04 3.47
CA ARG A 58 -5.69 2.98 4.34
C ARG A 58 -4.54 2.28 3.64
N TYR A 59 -3.33 2.74 3.95
CA TYR A 59 -2.11 2.24 3.35
C TYR A 59 -1.24 1.66 4.45
N TYR A 60 -0.73 0.46 4.20
CA TYR A 60 0.22 -0.22 5.07
C TYR A 60 1.45 -0.62 4.26
N PHE A 61 2.60 -0.62 4.89
CA PHE A 61 3.83 -1.21 4.37
C PHE A 61 4.15 -2.50 5.10
N THR A 62 4.69 -3.47 4.37
CA THR A 62 5.26 -4.70 4.92
C THR A 62 6.41 -5.17 4.05
N ASP A 63 7.42 -5.76 4.68
CA ASP A 63 8.53 -6.42 3.98
C ASP A 63 8.19 -7.85 3.53
N ASP A 64 7.09 -8.43 4.05
CA ASP A 64 6.70 -9.81 3.76
C ASP A 64 5.36 -9.89 3.00
N LEU A 65 5.39 -10.50 1.81
CA LEU A 65 4.21 -10.64 0.96
C LEU A 65 3.15 -11.55 1.59
N VAL A 66 3.56 -12.64 2.24
CA VAL A 66 2.63 -13.63 2.79
C VAL A 66 1.95 -13.05 4.03
N GLU A 67 2.72 -12.48 4.96
CA GLU A 67 2.22 -11.80 6.15
C GLU A 67 1.24 -10.69 5.77
N GLY A 68 1.59 -9.84 4.79
CA GLY A 68 0.71 -8.77 4.33
C GLY A 68 -0.59 -9.27 3.71
N ARG A 69 -0.53 -10.36 2.95
CA ARG A 69 -1.73 -10.97 2.35
C ARG A 69 -2.64 -11.58 3.40
N GLU A 70 -2.09 -12.38 4.31
CA GLU A 70 -2.86 -13.09 5.33
C GLU A 70 -3.44 -12.12 6.36
N THR A 71 -2.62 -11.19 6.87
CA THR A 71 -3.04 -10.20 7.88
C THR A 71 -4.21 -9.35 7.39
N PHE A 72 -4.13 -8.85 6.16
CA PHE A 72 -5.13 -7.92 5.64
C PHE A 72 -6.19 -8.59 4.75
N ARG A 73 -6.05 -9.89 4.49
CA ARG A 73 -6.82 -10.65 3.48
C ARG A 73 -6.79 -9.94 2.12
N ALA A 74 -5.60 -9.52 1.71
CA ALA A 74 -5.38 -8.74 0.50
C ALA A 74 -5.04 -9.63 -0.71
N GLU A 75 -5.65 -9.31 -1.85
CA GLU A 75 -5.36 -9.98 -3.11
C GLU A 75 -4.14 -9.34 -3.79
N LYS A 76 -3.41 -10.11 -4.60
CA LYS A 76 -2.28 -9.55 -5.36
C LYS A 76 -2.82 -8.60 -6.43
N CYS A 77 -2.24 -7.40 -6.51
CA CYS A 77 -2.53 -6.47 -7.59
C CYS A 77 -2.15 -7.08 -8.95
N LYS A 78 -3.11 -7.10 -9.88
CA LYS A 78 -2.93 -7.65 -11.24
C LYS A 78 -1.99 -6.81 -12.11
N ASN A 79 -1.82 -5.53 -11.78
CA ASN A 79 -0.95 -4.59 -12.49
C ASN A 79 0.49 -4.60 -11.96
N CYS A 80 0.76 -5.28 -10.84
CA CYS A 80 2.12 -5.47 -10.39
C CYS A 80 2.84 -6.40 -11.36
N ARG A 81 3.96 -5.93 -11.90
CA ARG A 81 4.84 -6.81 -12.69
C ARG A 81 5.40 -7.90 -11.76
N PRO A 82 5.48 -9.16 -12.22
CA PRO A 82 6.27 -10.15 -11.51
C PRO A 82 7.71 -9.62 -11.42
N LYS A 83 8.29 -9.71 -10.21
CA LYS A 83 9.73 -9.59 -10.03
C LYS A 83 10.39 -10.82 -10.66
#